data_AF-A0A952PPA3-F1
#
_entry.id   AF-A0A952PPA3-F1
#
_cell.length_a   1.000
_cell.length_b   1.000
_cell.length_c   1.000
_cell.angle_alpha   90.00
_cell.angle_beta   90.00
_cell.angle_gamma   90.00
#
_symmetry.space_group_name_H-M   'P 1'
#
loop_
_entity.id
_entity.type
_entity.pdbx_description
1 polymer ?
#
loop_
_entity_poly.entity_id
_entity_poly.type
_entity_poly.pdbx_seq_one_letter_code
_entity_poly.pdbx_strand_id
1 'polypeptide(L)'
;MTDDNFQNSWFNDYKREDLGEHFGEIKTYAYLIFDQLDANGNGFIEREELLNALNSPSISEREKSFITFLLNNHEQIVEAAEDSSQDGISRNDIGAYFDLIASLL
;
A
#
# COMPACT_ATOMS: atom_id res chain seq x y z
N MET A 1 -4.25 -2.31 23.59
CA MET A 1 -4.67 -0.97 23.17
C MET A 1 -3.79 -0.61 22.01
N THR A 2 -4.19 -1.01 20.80
CA THR A 2 -3.58 -0.50 19.58
C THR A 2 -4.21 0.86 19.35
N ASP A 3 -3.39 1.90 19.29
CA ASP A 3 -3.85 3.23 18.92
C ASP A 3 -4.39 3.18 17.48
N ASP A 4 -5.70 2.98 17.35
CA ASP A 4 -6.47 3.02 16.10
C ASP A 4 -6.45 4.43 15.44
N ASN A 5 -5.68 5.37 16.01
CA ASN A 5 -5.53 6.74 15.52
C ASN A 5 -4.58 6.90 14.34
N PHE A 6 -3.69 5.94 14.06
CA PHE A 6 -2.78 6.04 12.92
C PHE A 6 -3.43 5.63 11.58
N GLN A 7 -4.52 4.86 11.64
CA GLN A 7 -5.17 4.26 10.47
C GLN A 7 -5.81 5.28 9.51
N ASN A 8 -6.06 6.50 9.97
CA ASN A 8 -6.87 7.47 9.25
C ASN A 8 -6.12 8.71 8.75
N SER A 9 -4.86 8.98 9.11
CA SER A 9 -4.35 10.34 8.90
C SER A 9 -4.16 10.77 7.44
N TRP A 10 -3.95 9.85 6.49
CA TRP A 10 -3.82 10.24 5.07
C TRP A 10 -5.07 9.93 4.25
N PHE A 11 -5.80 8.84 4.52
CA PHE A 11 -7.10 8.57 3.87
C PHE A 11 -8.24 9.48 4.36
N ASN A 12 -8.18 9.98 5.59
CA ASN A 12 -9.21 10.88 6.16
C ASN A 12 -8.95 12.35 5.82
N ASP A 13 -7.71 12.69 5.44
CA ASP A 13 -7.36 14.00 4.86
C ASP A 13 -7.90 14.13 3.43
N TYR A 14 -8.03 13.01 2.71
CA TYR A 14 -8.68 12.99 1.41
C TYR A 14 -10.19 12.78 1.57
N LYS A 15 -10.96 13.87 1.48
CA LYS A 15 -12.42 13.78 1.33
C LYS A 15 -12.75 12.87 0.15
N ARG A 16 -13.79 12.05 0.29
CA ARG A 16 -14.25 11.12 -0.76
C ARG A 16 -14.48 11.78 -2.12
N GLU A 17 -14.77 13.08 -2.12
CA GLU A 17 -15.03 13.90 -3.31
C GLU A 17 -13.77 14.29 -4.11
N ASP A 18 -12.56 14.27 -3.51
CA ASP A 18 -11.27 14.62 -4.16
C ASP A 18 -10.40 13.39 -4.50
N LEU A 19 -10.88 12.18 -4.20
CA LEU A 19 -10.08 10.97 -4.31
C LEU A 19 -9.61 10.67 -5.75
N GLY A 20 -10.39 11.05 -6.78
CA GLY A 20 -10.08 10.78 -8.19
C GLY A 20 -8.76 11.40 -8.68
N GLU A 21 -8.48 12.65 -8.32
CA GLU A 21 -7.22 13.32 -8.68
C GLU A 21 -6.05 12.79 -7.84
N HIS A 22 -6.32 12.44 -6.57
CA HIS A 22 -5.31 11.94 -5.64
C HIS A 22 -4.90 10.49 -5.89
N PHE A 23 -5.73 9.64 -6.52
CA PHE A 23 -5.33 8.27 -6.86
C PHE A 23 -4.12 8.21 -7.78
N GLY A 24 -3.97 9.16 -8.70
CA GLY A 24 -2.78 9.24 -9.56
C GLY A 24 -1.49 9.46 -8.76
N GLU A 25 -1.54 10.38 -7.78
CA GLU A 25 -0.42 10.67 -6.89
C GLU A 25 -0.11 9.50 -5.97
N ILE A 26 -1.15 8.88 -5.39
CA ILE A 26 -1.03 7.71 -4.51
C ILE A 26 -0.45 6.52 -5.28
N LYS A 27 -0.93 6.25 -6.50
CA LYS A 27 -0.41 5.17 -7.36
C LYS A 27 1.05 5.43 -7.75
N THR A 28 1.40 6.67 -8.09
CA THR A 28 2.81 7.05 -8.37
C THR A 28 3.70 6.85 -7.15
N TYR A 29 3.23 7.28 -5.99
CA TYR A 29 3.94 7.10 -4.73
C TYR A 29 4.10 5.62 -4.37
N ALA A 30 3.04 4.82 -4.54
CA ALA A 30 3.07 3.38 -4.31
C ALA A 30 4.14 2.69 -5.16
N TYR A 31 4.25 3.06 -6.44
CA TYR A 31 5.28 2.51 -7.32
C TYR A 31 6.72 2.94 -6.96
N LEU A 32 6.90 4.15 -6.43
CA LEU A 32 8.21 4.63 -5.95
C LEU A 32 8.66 3.90 -4.69
N ILE A 33 7.74 3.71 -3.75
CA ILE A 33 8.01 3.02 -2.49
C ILE A 33 8.14 1.50 -2.71
N PHE A 34 7.52 0.94 -3.75
CA PHE A 34 7.62 -0.48 -4.07
C PHE A 34 9.07 -0.97 -4.12
N ASP A 35 9.93 -0.30 -4.90
CA ASP A 35 11.35 -0.68 -5.03
C ASP A 35 12.13 -0.63 -3.72
N GLN A 36 11.63 0.13 -2.74
CA GLN A 36 12.25 0.23 -1.42
C GLN A 36 11.74 -0.87 -0.48
N LEU A 37 10.52 -1.36 -0.70
CA LEU A 37 9.88 -2.37 0.13
C LEU A 37 10.19 -3.80 -0.34
N ASP A 38 10.34 -4.02 -1.65
CA ASP A 38 10.84 -5.26 -2.24
C ASP A 38 12.35 -5.36 -1.97
N ALA A 39 12.69 -5.75 -0.74
CA ALA A 39 14.06 -5.71 -0.23
C ALA A 39 14.92 -6.84 -0.81
N ASN A 40 14.29 -7.96 -1.18
CA ASN A 40 14.96 -9.10 -1.78
C ASN A 40 15.01 -9.04 -3.33
N GLY A 41 14.25 -8.15 -3.96
CA GLY A 41 14.23 -7.89 -5.39
C GLY A 41 13.54 -8.96 -6.22
N ASN A 42 12.59 -9.71 -5.63
CA ASN A 42 11.90 -10.81 -6.30
C ASN A 42 10.66 -10.35 -7.10
N GLY A 43 10.30 -9.07 -7.03
CA GLY A 43 9.15 -8.49 -7.72
C GLY A 43 7.85 -8.53 -6.91
N PHE A 44 7.90 -8.92 -5.64
CA PHE A 44 6.79 -8.98 -4.70
C PHE A 44 7.18 -8.33 -3.39
N ILE A 45 6.20 -7.77 -2.68
CA ILE A 45 6.38 -7.28 -1.32
C ILE A 45 5.75 -8.27 -0.36
N GLU A 46 6.58 -9.02 0.37
CA GLU A 46 6.08 -9.95 1.38
C GLU A 46 5.68 -9.24 2.69
N ARG A 47 4.83 -9.91 3.49
CA ARG A 47 4.47 -9.42 4.82
C ARG A 47 5.69 -9.18 5.72
N GLU A 48 6.70 -10.03 5.63
CA GLU A 48 7.93 -9.88 6.40
C GLU A 48 8.69 -8.61 6.01
N GLU A 49 8.75 -8.27 4.73
CA GLU A 49 9.42 -7.07 4.24
C GLU A 49 8.72 -5.80 4.72
N LEU A 50 7.38 -5.79 4.71
CA LEU A 50 6.59 -4.69 5.28
C LEU A 50 6.84 -4.52 6.78
N LEU A 51 6.88 -5.62 7.54
CA LEU A 51 7.16 -5.58 8.99
C LEU A 51 8.60 -5.11 9.26
N ASN A 52 9.57 -5.53 8.46
CA ASN A 52 10.95 -5.09 8.56
C ASN A 52 11.07 -3.59 8.25
N ALA A 53 10.37 -3.11 7.23
CA ALA A 53 10.34 -1.69 6.87
C ALA A 53 9.73 -0.82 8.00
N LEU A 54 8.66 -1.25 8.67
CA LEU A 54 8.09 -0.51 9.82
C LEU A 54 9.07 -0.32 10.98
N ASN A 55 9.98 -1.28 11.18
CA ASN A 55 10.99 -1.22 12.24
C ASN A 55 12.24 -0.41 11.82
N SER A 56 12.32 0.02 10.55
CA SER A 56 13.46 0.78 10.07
C SER A 56 13.42 2.23 10.57
N PRO A 57 14.52 2.75 11.16
CA PRO A 57 14.59 4.14 11.62
C PRO A 57 14.67 5.16 10.47
N SER A 58 14.92 4.71 9.23
CA SER A 58 15.03 5.60 8.05
C SER A 58 13.69 5.87 7.37
N ILE A 59 12.62 5.15 7.76
CA ILE A 59 11.29 5.27 7.16
C ILE A 59 10.53 6.41 7.84
N SER A 60 10.05 7.35 7.03
CA SER A 60 9.23 8.48 7.47
C SER A 60 7.85 8.03 7.97
N GLU A 61 7.18 8.87 8.78
CA GLU A 61 5.83 8.57 9.27
C GLU A 61 4.79 8.40 8.13
N ARG A 62 5.00 9.08 7.01
CA ARG A 62 4.18 8.91 5.79
C ARG A 62 4.37 7.52 5.21
N GLU A 63 5.61 7.08 5.05
CA GLU A 63 5.94 5.72 4.56
C GLU A 63 5.43 4.66 5.53
N LYS A 64 5.58 4.84 6.86
CA LYS A 64 4.99 3.92 7.86
C LYS A 64 3.48 3.80 7.72
N SER A 65 2.78 4.91 7.50
CA SER A 65 1.33 4.89 7.28
C SER A 65 0.95 4.12 6.02
N PHE A 66 1.73 4.29 4.94
CA PHE A 66 1.53 3.56 3.70
C PHE A 66 1.82 2.06 3.85
N ILE A 67 2.92 1.70 4.50
CA ILE A 67 3.29 0.30 4.82
C ILE A 67 2.22 -0.36 5.70
N THR A 68 1.72 0.36 6.70
CA THR A 68 0.63 -0.11 7.57
C THR A 68 -0.65 -0.35 6.77
N PHE A 69 -0.95 0.54 5.82
CA PHE A 69 -2.07 0.35 4.90
C PHE A 69 -1.90 -0.90 4.03
N LEU A 70 -0.73 -1.13 3.45
CA LEU A 70 -0.45 -2.34 2.67
C LEU A 70 -0.59 -3.60 3.52
N LEU A 71 -0.10 -3.58 4.77
CA LEU A 71 -0.25 -4.70 5.72
C LEU A 71 -1.71 -5.01 6.04
N ASN A 72 -2.52 -3.98 6.31
CA ASN A 72 -3.92 -4.13 6.70
C ASN A 72 -4.81 -4.58 5.55
N ASN A 73 -4.46 -4.20 4.31
CA ASN A 73 -5.23 -4.53 3.11
C ASN A 73 -4.57 -5.63 2.27
N HIS A 74 -3.53 -6.29 2.80
CA HIS A 74 -2.67 -7.20 2.05
C HIS A 74 -3.45 -8.25 1.25
N GLU A 75 -4.40 -8.94 1.88
CA GLU A 75 -5.23 -9.96 1.22
C GLU A 75 -6.06 -9.36 0.07
N GLN A 76 -6.71 -8.22 0.30
CA GLN A 76 -7.54 -7.56 -0.71
C GLN A 76 -6.71 -7.03 -1.88
N ILE A 77 -5.48 -6.62 -1.62
CA ILE A 77 -4.56 -6.12 -2.64
C ILE A 77 -4.08 -7.30 -3.50
N VAL A 78 -3.60 -8.38 -2.88
CA VAL A 78 -3.14 -9.59 -3.60
C VAL A 78 -4.29 -10.20 -4.43
N GLU A 79 -5.52 -10.20 -3.91
CA GLU A 79 -6.69 -10.69 -4.64
C GLU A 79 -7.17 -9.74 -5.75
N ALA A 80 -6.68 -8.50 -5.81
CA ALA A 80 -7.15 -7.52 -6.79
C ALA A 80 -6.66 -7.83 -8.21
N ALA A 81 -5.52 -8.50 -8.36
CA ALA A 81 -5.01 -8.93 -9.66
C ALA A 81 -5.25 -10.43 -9.88
N GLU A 82 -5.39 -10.82 -11.15
CA GLU A 82 -5.48 -12.23 -11.56
C GLU A 82 -4.09 -12.87 -11.74
N ASP A 83 -3.04 -12.34 -11.09
CA ASP A 83 -1.70 -12.94 -11.13
C ASP A 83 -1.44 -13.78 -9.87
N SER A 84 -0.99 -15.03 -10.09
CA SER A 84 -1.10 -16.11 -9.10
C SER A 84 0.15 -16.24 -8.23
N SER A 85 0.55 -15.17 -7.56
CA SER A 85 1.67 -15.18 -6.61
C SER A 85 1.14 -15.17 -5.17
N GLN A 86 1.14 -16.32 -4.51
CA GLN A 86 0.37 -16.51 -3.28
C GLN A 86 0.94 -15.83 -2.02
N ASP A 87 2.15 -15.26 -2.05
CA ASP A 87 2.84 -14.86 -0.82
C ASP A 87 3.26 -13.37 -0.74
N GLY A 88 2.97 -12.54 -1.75
CA GLY A 88 3.38 -11.13 -1.72
C GLY A 88 2.64 -10.21 -2.68
N ILE A 89 2.64 -8.92 -2.38
CA ILE A 89 1.99 -7.87 -3.18
C ILE A 89 2.85 -7.55 -4.39
N SER A 90 2.32 -7.76 -5.59
CA SER A 90 2.95 -7.37 -6.85
C SER A 90 2.66 -5.91 -7.23
N ARG A 91 3.39 -5.40 -8.21
CA ARG A 91 3.08 -4.10 -8.86
C ARG A 91 1.72 -4.09 -9.56
N ASN A 92 1.28 -5.24 -10.05
CA ASN A 92 -0.01 -5.39 -10.71
C ASN A 92 -1.14 -5.33 -9.67
N ASP A 93 -0.95 -5.97 -8.53
CA ASP A 93 -1.90 -5.99 -7.41
C ASP A 93 -2.21 -4.57 -6.92
N ILE A 94 -1.16 -3.78 -6.70
CA ILE A 94 -1.29 -2.36 -6.34
C ILE A 94 -2.08 -1.61 -7.39
N GLY A 95 -1.74 -1.80 -8.68
CA GLY A 95 -2.42 -1.15 -9.78
C GLY A 95 -3.90 -1.50 -9.85
N ALA A 96 -4.21 -2.79 -9.81
CA ALA A 96 -5.57 -3.32 -9.88
C ALA A 96 -6.41 -2.91 -8.68
N TYR A 97 -5.84 -2.90 -7.47
CA TYR A 97 -6.54 -2.46 -6.27
C TYR A 97 -6.91 -0.98 -6.33
N PHE A 98 -6.00 -0.10 -6.78
CA PHE A 98 -6.32 1.32 -6.95
C PHE A 98 -7.34 1.57 -8.06
N ASP A 99 -7.25 0.82 -9.16
CA ASP A 99 -8.23 0.91 -10.25
C ASP A 99 -9.62 0.43 -9.79
N LEU A 100 -9.68 -0.62 -8.96
CA LEU A 100 -10.91 -1.10 -8.32
C LEU A 100 -11.52 -0.04 -7.41
N ILE A 101 -10.75 0.57 -6.50
CA ILE A 101 -11.27 1.63 -5.61
C ILE A 101 -11.76 2.83 -6.43
N ALA A 102 -11.00 3.24 -7.46
CA ALA A 102 -11.40 4.35 -8.32
C ALA A 102 -12.73 4.07 -9.05
N SER A 103 -13.04 2.80 -9.35
CA SER A 103 -14.30 2.40 -9.98
C SER A 103 -15.53 2.42 -9.04
N LEU A 104 -15.31 2.46 -7.73
CA LEU A 104 -16.37 2.45 -6.71
C LEU A 104 -16.82 3.86 -6.26
N LEU A 105 -16.23 4.90 -6.84
CA LEU A 105 -16.49 6.32 -6.58
C LEU A 105 -17.27 6.96 -7.74
#